data_AF-A0A0G0YYB0-F1
#
_entry.id   AF-A0A0G0YYB0-F1
#
_cell.length_a   1.000
_cell.length_b   1.000
_cell.length_c   1.000
_cell.angle_alpha   90.00
_cell.angle_beta   90.00
_cell.angle_gamma   90.00
#
_symmetry.space_group_name_H-M   'P 1'
#
loop_
_entity.id
_entity.type
_entity.pdbx_description
1 polymer ?
#
loop_
_entity_poly.entity_id
_entity_poly.type
_entity_poly.pdbx_seq_one_letter_code
_entity_poly.pdbx_strand_id
1 'polypeptide(L)'
;MGLTTLTEPKDYGLSATLGGILVRPYDMAVAFGVLANQGVEQPLVAITKVTDWKGNVLEEYNPNENILTGNRILDPAVTFLISHMLYDNNARVAAFGTSSFLNVSGHPEVSVKTGTTNDRRDNWTIGYTSQAVVVTWVGNNDNSSMGGAVSGVSGASPIWNKIMKTVLAKAEAGAYSKDEKGHAWPKQPDGVVGSTICADTGGTPPSQDPGNPGCPTRFEYFLSGTVPAISNIVNQDILINNATGGMASPTDPPDQVHTENKSIYTDPDGTIFCLNCPIASSSATINYPF
;
A
#
# COMPACT_ATOMS: atom_id res chain seq x y z
N MET A 1 -16.67 4.71 -0.92
CA MET A 1 -15.51 4.84 -0.02
C MET A 1 -15.38 6.27 0.55
N GLY A 2 -16.47 7.04 0.65
CA GLY A 2 -16.43 8.40 1.21
C GLY A 2 -15.72 9.50 0.39
N LEU A 3 -15.23 9.24 -0.82
CA LEU A 3 -14.62 10.27 -1.67
C LEU A 3 -15.70 11.08 -2.38
N THR A 4 -16.00 12.26 -1.85
CA THR A 4 -17.09 13.13 -2.34
C THR A 4 -16.61 14.27 -3.23
N THR A 5 -15.29 14.52 -3.29
CA THR A 5 -14.69 15.49 -4.22
C THR A 5 -14.56 14.96 -5.65
N LEU A 6 -14.83 13.66 -5.85
CA LEU A 6 -14.67 12.98 -7.14
C LEU A 6 -15.97 12.99 -7.96
N THR A 7 -16.39 14.16 -8.45
CA THR A 7 -17.69 14.33 -9.12
C THR A 7 -17.64 14.32 -10.64
N GLU A 8 -16.52 14.68 -11.26
CA GLU A 8 -16.41 14.96 -12.70
C GLU A 8 -15.37 14.03 -13.34
N PRO A 9 -15.77 12.87 -13.92
CA PRO A 9 -14.84 11.86 -14.44
C PRO A 9 -13.82 12.37 -15.46
N LYS A 10 -14.18 13.42 -16.23
CA LYS A 10 -13.32 14.08 -17.21
C LYS A 10 -12.08 14.75 -16.60
N ASP A 11 -12.12 15.05 -15.30
CA ASP A 11 -11.02 15.71 -14.59
C ASP A 11 -9.99 14.70 -14.05
N TYR A 12 -10.22 13.40 -14.25
CA TYR A 12 -9.34 12.32 -13.77
C TYR A 12 -8.65 11.63 -14.95
N GLY A 13 -7.33 11.83 -15.06
CA GLY A 13 -6.50 11.17 -16.07
C GLY A 13 -5.75 9.95 -15.52
N LEU A 14 -4.82 9.43 -16.32
CA LEU A 14 -3.96 8.29 -15.94
C LEU A 14 -3.14 8.56 -14.67
N SER A 15 -2.83 9.83 -14.36
CA SER A 15 -2.14 10.25 -13.14
C SER A 15 -2.95 10.06 -11.86
N ALA A 16 -4.24 9.71 -11.95
CA ALA A 16 -5.08 9.41 -10.79
C ALA A 16 -4.45 8.36 -9.87
N THR A 17 -3.83 7.33 -10.44
CA THR A 17 -3.17 6.24 -9.70
C THR A 17 -1.91 6.71 -8.95
N LEU A 18 -1.35 7.86 -9.35
CA LEU A 18 -0.19 8.51 -8.71
C LEU A 18 -0.59 9.66 -7.78
N GLY A 19 -1.89 9.85 -7.52
CA GLY A 19 -2.38 10.92 -6.65
C GLY A 19 -2.58 12.28 -7.36
N GLY A 20 -2.78 12.29 -8.68
CA GLY A 20 -3.11 13.49 -9.45
C GLY A 20 -4.50 14.07 -9.20
N ILE A 21 -5.17 13.70 -8.11
CA ILE A 21 -6.53 14.13 -7.78
C ILE A 21 -6.57 14.75 -6.38
N LEU A 22 -7.34 15.84 -6.25
CA LEU A 22 -7.53 16.56 -4.99
C LEU A 22 -8.65 15.93 -4.16
N VAL A 23 -8.33 15.64 -2.90
CA VAL A 23 -9.23 15.04 -1.93
C VAL A 23 -9.12 15.74 -0.58
N ARG A 24 -10.20 15.73 0.20
CA ARG A 24 -10.20 16.30 1.55
C ARG A 24 -9.61 15.30 2.54
N PRO A 25 -8.88 15.75 3.58
CA PRO A 25 -8.45 14.87 4.67
C PRO A 25 -9.60 14.10 5.33
N TYR A 26 -10.79 14.72 5.41
CA TYR A 26 -12.02 14.08 5.90
C TYR A 26 -12.39 12.84 5.06
N ASP A 27 -12.45 13.00 3.74
CA ASP A 27 -12.81 11.92 2.81
C ASP A 27 -11.77 10.78 2.87
N MET A 28 -10.49 11.13 3.04
CA MET A 28 -9.41 10.15 3.23
C MET A 28 -9.52 9.39 4.55
N ALA A 29 -9.95 10.06 5.63
CA ALA A 29 -10.20 9.39 6.90
C ALA A 29 -11.35 8.37 6.80
N VAL A 30 -12.43 8.70 6.07
CA VAL A 30 -13.51 7.74 5.77
C VAL A 30 -12.98 6.59 4.92
N ALA A 31 -12.25 6.88 3.84
CA ALA A 31 -11.74 5.87 2.91
C ALA A 31 -10.81 4.85 3.59
N PHE A 32 -9.85 5.32 4.39
CA PHE A 32 -8.96 4.43 5.14
C PHE A 32 -9.69 3.77 6.33
N GLY A 33 -10.71 4.43 6.89
CA GLY A 33 -11.64 3.82 7.84
C GLY A 33 -12.37 2.61 7.27
N VAL A 34 -12.75 2.63 5.99
CA VAL A 34 -13.33 1.46 5.33
C VAL A 34 -12.37 0.27 5.36
N LEU A 35 -11.08 0.48 5.09
CA LEU A 35 -10.07 -0.59 5.16
C LEU A 35 -9.90 -1.11 6.59
N ALA A 36 -9.81 -0.21 7.57
CA ALA A 36 -9.75 -0.55 9.00
C ALA A 36 -10.98 -1.34 9.46
N ASN A 37 -12.16 -1.03 8.91
CA ASN A 37 -13.44 -1.62 9.24
C ASN A 37 -13.80 -2.83 8.35
N GLN A 38 -12.79 -3.49 7.77
CA GLN A 38 -12.94 -4.68 6.93
C GLN A 38 -13.92 -4.49 5.76
N GLY A 39 -14.05 -3.27 5.24
CA GLY A 39 -14.92 -2.93 4.11
C GLY A 39 -16.23 -2.24 4.47
N VAL A 40 -16.51 -2.01 5.76
CA VAL A 40 -17.69 -1.28 6.21
C VAL A 40 -17.42 0.22 6.27
N GLU A 41 -18.18 1.00 5.52
CA GLU A 41 -18.15 2.46 5.57
C GLU A 41 -18.87 2.97 6.82
N GLN A 42 -18.21 3.87 7.56
CA GLN A 42 -18.72 4.47 8.79
C GLN A 42 -18.61 6.00 8.72
N PRO A 43 -19.63 6.76 9.16
CA PRO A 43 -19.54 8.22 9.21
C PRO A 43 -18.57 8.69 10.30
N LEU A 44 -17.92 9.83 10.08
CA LEU A 44 -17.14 10.50 11.11
C LEU A 44 -18.08 11.38 11.94
N VAL A 45 -18.34 10.97 13.19
CA VAL A 45 -19.23 11.68 14.11
C VAL A 45 -18.43 12.46 15.14
N ALA A 46 -18.53 13.78 15.10
CA ALA A 46 -17.83 14.68 16.03
C ALA A 46 -18.69 15.10 17.23
N ILE A 47 -20.02 15.10 17.08
CA ILE A 47 -20.98 15.48 18.11
C ILE A 47 -21.82 14.26 18.43
N THR A 48 -21.69 13.75 19.67
CA THR A 48 -22.42 12.55 20.11
C THR A 48 -23.68 12.87 20.91
N LYS A 49 -23.84 14.10 21.38
CA LYS A 49 -25.02 14.50 22.16
C LYS A 49 -25.25 16.00 22.12
N VAL A 50 -26.50 16.38 21.88
CA VAL A 50 -26.98 17.78 21.94
C VAL A 50 -28.12 17.85 22.96
N THR A 51 -28.01 18.77 23.90
CA THR A 51 -29.03 18.99 24.95
C THR A 51 -29.49 20.44 24.98
N ASP A 52 -30.73 20.67 25.39
CA ASP A 52 -31.19 22.02 25.72
C ASP A 52 -30.64 22.49 27.09
N TRP A 53 -30.97 23.73 27.47
CA TRP A 53 -30.54 24.33 28.73
C TRP A 53 -31.15 23.67 29.99
N LYS A 54 -32.23 22.89 29.82
CA LYS A 54 -32.88 22.13 30.90
C LYS A 54 -32.31 20.72 31.02
N GLY A 55 -31.40 20.32 30.14
CA GLY A 55 -30.82 18.98 30.08
C GLY A 55 -31.65 17.97 29.28
N ASN A 56 -32.68 18.40 28.55
CA ASN A 56 -33.42 17.50 27.66
C ASN A 56 -32.54 17.16 26.45
N VAL A 57 -32.47 15.88 26.10
CA VAL A 57 -31.73 15.39 24.94
C VAL A 57 -32.50 15.72 23.66
N LEU A 58 -31.86 16.45 22.75
CA LEU A 58 -32.41 16.80 21.43
C LEU A 58 -31.90 15.83 20.37
N GLU A 59 -30.62 15.44 20.46
CA GLU A 59 -29.97 14.50 19.57
C GLU A 59 -28.93 13.71 20.37
N GLU A 60 -28.81 12.41 20.10
CA GLU A 60 -27.80 11.54 20.70
C GLU A 60 -27.38 10.48 19.70
N TYR A 61 -26.08 10.36 19.50
CA TYR A 61 -25.44 9.32 18.72
C TYR A 61 -24.53 8.53 19.66
N ASN A 62 -24.86 7.26 19.89
CA ASN A 62 -24.03 6.35 20.67
C ASN A 62 -23.10 5.57 19.74
N PRO A 63 -21.77 5.85 19.72
CA PRO A 63 -20.84 5.11 18.86
C PRO A 63 -20.79 3.62 19.17
N ASN A 64 -20.99 3.23 20.43
CA ASN A 64 -20.89 1.83 20.86
C ASN A 64 -22.04 0.97 20.31
N GLU A 65 -23.20 1.58 20.03
CA GLU A 65 -24.35 0.90 19.42
C GLU A 65 -24.26 0.86 17.88
N ASN A 66 -23.35 1.64 17.29
CA ASN A 66 -23.23 1.82 15.85
C ASN A 66 -21.90 1.29 15.28
N ILE A 67 -21.25 0.37 15.99
CA ILE A 67 -20.01 -0.26 15.54
C ILE A 67 -20.32 -1.15 14.34
N LEU A 68 -19.70 -0.85 13.19
CA LEU A 68 -19.79 -1.63 11.95
C LEU A 68 -21.22 -1.84 11.41
N THR A 69 -22.16 -0.95 11.73
CA THR A 69 -23.55 -0.96 11.23
C THR A 69 -23.76 -0.33 9.85
N GLY A 70 -22.77 0.37 9.30
CA GLY A 70 -22.86 1.01 8.00
C GLY A 70 -22.82 0.04 6.82
N ASN A 71 -22.79 0.59 5.60
CA ASN A 71 -22.81 -0.23 4.39
C ASN A 71 -21.44 -0.86 4.14
N ARG A 72 -21.44 -2.17 3.88
CA ARG A 72 -20.26 -2.87 3.38
C ARG A 72 -20.09 -2.57 1.90
N ILE A 73 -19.03 -1.85 1.56
CA ILE A 73 -18.73 -1.42 0.19
C ILE A 73 -17.50 -2.11 -0.40
N LEU A 74 -16.72 -2.79 0.44
CA LEU A 74 -15.62 -3.67 0.02
C LEU A 74 -15.76 -5.03 0.70
N ASP A 75 -15.28 -6.04 -0.01
CA ASP A 75 -15.19 -7.40 0.52
C ASP A 75 -14.11 -7.48 1.62
N PRO A 76 -14.37 -8.13 2.77
CA PRO A 76 -13.38 -8.36 3.82
C PRO A 76 -12.08 -8.96 3.30
N ALA A 77 -12.14 -9.92 2.38
CA ALA A 77 -10.98 -10.57 1.78
C ALA A 77 -10.09 -9.57 1.01
N VAL A 78 -10.72 -8.64 0.27
CA VAL A 78 -9.99 -7.57 -0.44
C VAL A 78 -9.35 -6.60 0.55
N THR A 79 -10.10 -6.16 1.58
CA THR A 79 -9.55 -5.23 2.58
C THR A 79 -8.44 -5.87 3.43
N PHE A 80 -8.52 -7.18 3.69
CA PHE A 80 -7.48 -7.96 4.34
C PHE A 80 -6.20 -7.93 3.51
N LEU A 81 -6.26 -8.25 2.21
CA LEU A 81 -5.09 -8.25 1.35
C LEU A 81 -4.44 -6.87 1.25
N ILE A 82 -5.24 -5.81 1.09
CA ILE A 82 -4.74 -4.43 1.08
C ILE A 82 -4.04 -4.09 2.39
N SER A 83 -4.67 -4.40 3.53
CA SER A 83 -4.08 -4.15 4.84
C SER A 83 -2.82 -4.97 5.07
N HIS A 84 -2.78 -6.22 4.59
CA HIS A 84 -1.61 -7.09 4.66
C HIS A 84 -0.40 -6.48 3.94
N MET A 85 -0.61 -6.02 2.70
CA MET A 85 0.42 -5.30 1.94
C MET A 85 0.85 -4.00 2.66
N LEU A 86 -0.10 -3.30 3.29
CA LEU A 86 0.16 -2.03 3.94
C LEU A 86 0.77 -2.16 5.35
N TYR A 87 0.71 -3.30 6.04
CA TYR A 87 1.42 -3.44 7.30
C TYR A 87 2.83 -4.02 7.11
N ASP A 88 3.09 -4.78 6.02
CA ASP A 88 4.39 -5.40 5.80
C ASP A 88 5.53 -4.37 5.68
N ASN A 89 6.37 -4.33 6.71
CA ASN A 89 7.54 -3.47 6.72
C ASN A 89 8.64 -3.99 5.78
N ASN A 90 8.77 -5.31 5.59
CA ASN A 90 9.79 -5.89 4.72
C ASN A 90 9.60 -5.43 3.28
N ALA A 91 8.36 -5.39 2.78
CA ALA A 91 8.02 -4.81 1.48
C ALA A 91 8.47 -3.36 1.31
N ARG A 92 8.64 -2.61 2.40
CA ARG A 92 9.03 -1.19 2.39
C ARG A 92 10.52 -0.93 2.61
N VAL A 93 11.29 -1.91 3.11
CA VAL A 93 12.68 -1.73 3.54
C VAL A 93 13.56 -1.17 2.42
N ALA A 94 13.40 -1.66 1.18
CA ALA A 94 14.21 -1.21 0.05
C ALA A 94 14.07 0.30 -0.22
N ALA A 95 12.90 0.89 0.04
CA ALA A 95 12.63 2.29 -0.22
C ALA A 95 12.95 3.19 0.99
N PHE A 96 12.69 2.72 2.20
CA PHE A 96 12.67 3.58 3.40
C PHE A 96 13.59 3.12 4.53
N GLY A 97 14.24 1.96 4.38
CA GLY A 97 14.97 1.30 5.46
C GLY A 97 14.07 0.65 6.50
N THR A 98 14.67 -0.12 7.40
CA THR A 98 13.96 -0.92 8.42
C THR A 98 13.36 -0.07 9.55
N SER A 99 13.91 1.11 9.79
CA SER A 99 13.60 1.97 10.96
C SER A 99 12.92 3.30 10.60
N SER A 100 12.32 3.41 9.42
CA SER A 100 11.58 4.61 9.03
C SER A 100 10.42 4.91 10.00
N PHE A 101 9.93 6.15 10.01
CA PHE A 101 8.76 6.55 10.80
C PHE A 101 7.45 5.86 10.37
N LEU A 102 7.45 5.07 9.29
CA LEU A 102 6.33 4.21 8.92
C LEU A 102 6.26 2.95 9.80
N ASN A 103 7.40 2.54 10.37
CA ASN A 103 7.45 1.46 11.32
C ASN A 103 7.11 1.99 12.72
N VAL A 104 6.03 1.47 13.31
CA VAL A 104 5.62 1.80 14.66
C VAL A 104 6.17 0.72 15.60
N SER A 105 7.29 1.02 16.27
CA SER A 105 7.97 0.05 17.15
C SER A 105 7.01 -0.57 18.17
N GLY A 106 7.00 -1.90 18.26
CA GLY A 106 6.11 -2.66 19.13
C GLY A 106 4.72 -2.95 18.54
N HIS A 107 4.40 -2.35 17.39
CA HIS A 107 3.08 -2.39 16.78
C HIS A 107 3.13 -2.86 15.31
N PRO A 108 3.39 -4.16 15.06
CA PRO A 108 3.46 -4.71 13.70
C PRO A 108 2.12 -4.71 12.94
N GLU A 109 1.00 -4.51 13.65
CA GLU A 109 -0.36 -4.49 13.12
C GLU A 109 -0.71 -3.24 12.30
N VAL A 110 0.13 -2.20 12.36
CA VAL A 110 -0.19 -0.91 11.78
C VAL A 110 -0.03 -0.94 10.26
N SER A 111 -1.15 -0.80 9.55
CA SER A 111 -1.18 -0.59 8.11
C SER A 111 -0.91 0.88 7.80
N VAL A 112 -0.01 1.19 6.87
CA VAL A 112 0.37 2.59 6.59
C VAL A 112 0.74 2.83 5.13
N LYS A 113 0.35 4.00 4.62
CA LYS A 113 0.72 4.51 3.30
C LYS A 113 1.19 5.97 3.37
N THR A 114 2.26 6.26 2.64
CA THR A 114 2.73 7.62 2.36
C THR A 114 2.23 8.15 1.03
N GLY A 115 2.11 9.47 0.91
CA GLY A 115 1.86 10.19 -0.34
C GLY A 115 2.79 11.40 -0.43
N THR A 116 3.25 11.72 -1.64
CA THR A 116 4.11 12.87 -1.92
C THR A 116 3.79 13.36 -3.32
N THR A 117 3.39 14.62 -3.47
CA THR A 117 3.20 15.20 -4.80
C THR A 117 4.56 15.53 -5.44
N ASN A 118 4.64 15.46 -6.77
CA ASN A 118 5.89 15.70 -7.51
C ASN A 118 6.48 17.09 -7.20
N ASP A 119 5.63 18.10 -7.10
CA ASP A 119 6.00 19.49 -6.78
C ASP A 119 6.25 19.73 -5.28
N ARG A 120 6.18 18.68 -4.44
CA ARG A 120 6.37 18.74 -2.99
C ARG A 120 5.46 19.76 -2.30
N ARG A 121 4.21 19.85 -2.75
CA ARG A 121 3.19 20.71 -2.16
C ARG A 121 2.43 19.98 -1.05
N ASP A 122 2.32 18.66 -1.17
CA ASP A 122 1.55 17.82 -0.29
C ASP A 122 2.38 16.62 0.16
N ASN A 123 2.47 16.45 1.47
CA ASN A 123 3.00 15.26 2.10
C ASN A 123 1.91 14.63 2.95
N TRP A 124 1.62 13.36 2.68
CA TRP A 124 0.61 12.58 3.38
C TRP A 124 1.24 11.38 4.06
N THR A 125 0.75 11.09 5.27
CA THR A 125 0.90 9.77 5.88
C THR A 125 -0.43 9.41 6.51
N ILE A 126 -0.96 8.26 6.08
CA ILE A 126 -2.22 7.74 6.58
C ILE A 126 -1.98 6.30 6.99
N GLY A 127 -2.39 5.97 8.20
CA GLY A 127 -2.28 4.61 8.69
C GLY A 127 -3.31 4.31 9.75
N TYR A 128 -3.52 3.02 9.96
CA TYR A 128 -4.65 2.52 10.72
C TYR A 128 -4.38 1.15 11.34
N THR A 129 -5.23 0.83 12.32
CA THR A 129 -5.43 -0.49 12.92
C THR A 129 -6.94 -0.79 12.93
N SER A 130 -7.38 -1.88 13.55
CA SER A 130 -8.80 -2.12 13.88
C SER A 130 -9.47 -0.96 14.64
N GLN A 131 -8.70 -0.22 15.42
CA GLN A 131 -9.22 0.71 16.43
C GLN A 131 -9.11 2.17 16.03
N ALA A 132 -8.18 2.50 15.15
CA ALA A 132 -7.88 3.89 14.85
C ALA A 132 -7.42 4.09 13.43
N VAL A 133 -7.77 5.25 12.89
CA VAL A 133 -7.22 5.81 11.66
C VAL A 133 -6.59 7.14 12.02
N VAL A 134 -5.35 7.35 11.59
CA VAL A 134 -4.67 8.64 11.72
C VAL A 134 -4.32 9.12 10.32
N VAL A 135 -4.88 10.27 9.95
CA VAL A 135 -4.57 11.00 8.71
C VAL A 135 -3.70 12.19 9.07
N THR A 136 -2.55 12.32 8.41
CA THR A 136 -1.66 13.47 8.56
C THR A 136 -1.31 14.04 7.20
N TRP A 137 -1.56 15.33 7.03
CA TRP A 137 -1.16 16.12 5.88
C TRP A 137 -0.23 17.25 6.33
N VAL A 138 0.80 17.51 5.54
CA VAL A 138 1.72 18.63 5.71
C VAL A 138 1.89 19.31 4.34
N GLY A 139 1.68 20.62 4.31
CA GLY A 139 1.86 21.47 3.15
C GLY A 139 1.75 22.94 3.52
N ASN A 140 2.07 23.82 2.59
CA ASN A 140 1.89 25.26 2.79
C ASN A 140 0.45 25.65 2.44
N ASN A 141 -0.19 26.45 3.30
CA ASN A 141 -1.58 26.88 3.10
C ASN A 141 -1.80 27.73 1.83
N ASP A 142 -0.74 28.31 1.28
CA ASP A 142 -0.76 29.09 0.04
C ASP A 142 -0.45 28.25 -1.22
N ASN A 143 -0.39 26.92 -1.08
CA ASN A 143 -0.07 25.95 -2.14
C ASN A 143 1.32 26.14 -2.77
N SER A 144 2.21 26.89 -2.12
CA SER A 144 3.62 26.94 -2.52
C SER A 144 4.33 25.62 -2.20
N SER A 145 5.33 25.26 -2.99
CA SER A 145 6.17 24.09 -2.72
C SER A 145 6.89 24.24 -1.37
N MET A 146 6.98 23.15 -0.61
CA MET A 146 7.80 23.11 0.59
C MET A 146 9.29 23.14 0.23
N GLY A 147 10.08 23.92 0.98
CA GLY A 147 11.53 23.98 0.80
C GLY A 147 12.25 22.75 1.38
N GLY A 148 13.35 22.32 0.73
CA GLY A 148 14.21 21.22 1.20
C GLY A 148 13.83 19.83 0.66
N ALA A 149 14.44 18.79 1.24
CA ALA A 149 14.20 17.38 0.91
C ALA A 149 13.00 16.81 1.69
N VAL A 150 11.84 17.47 1.55
CA VAL A 150 10.60 17.04 2.22
C VAL A 150 9.85 16.04 1.35
N SER A 151 9.47 14.92 1.96
CA SER A 151 8.64 13.86 1.39
C SER A 151 7.60 13.41 2.41
N GLY A 152 6.70 12.50 2.06
CA GLY A 152 5.76 11.89 3.00
C GLY A 152 6.48 11.30 4.21
N VAL A 153 7.64 10.67 3.99
CA VAL A 153 8.45 10.01 5.02
C VAL A 153 9.16 10.99 5.96
N SER A 154 9.63 12.14 5.45
CA SER A 154 10.35 13.14 6.25
C SER A 154 9.44 14.26 6.80
N GLY A 155 8.28 14.49 6.19
CA GLY A 155 7.33 15.54 6.56
C GLY A 155 6.17 15.04 7.42
N ALA A 156 5.27 14.25 6.85
CA ALA A 156 4.04 13.82 7.52
C ALA A 156 4.25 12.63 8.47
N SER A 157 5.10 11.67 8.11
CA SER A 157 5.29 10.44 8.91
C SER A 157 5.77 10.64 10.35
N PRO A 158 6.68 11.57 10.69
CA PRO A 158 7.07 11.78 12.08
C PRO A 158 5.91 12.24 12.97
N ILE A 159 5.05 13.12 12.45
CA ILE A 159 3.85 13.60 13.15
C ILE A 159 2.86 12.45 13.30
N TRP A 160 2.58 11.74 12.20
CA TRP A 160 1.71 10.57 12.19
C TRP A 160 2.17 9.51 13.19
N ASN A 161 3.46 9.16 13.21
CA ASN A 161 4.02 8.12 14.08
C ASN A 161 3.83 8.49 15.56
N LYS A 162 4.06 9.76 15.92
CA LYS A 162 3.86 10.25 17.29
C LYS A 162 2.38 10.15 17.72
N ILE A 163 1.46 10.54 16.84
CA ILE A 163 0.02 10.44 17.10
C ILE A 163 -0.39 8.96 17.22
N MET A 164 0.01 8.12 16.28
CA MET A 164 -0.34 6.70 16.26
C MET A 164 0.16 5.97 17.51
N LYS A 165 1.41 6.19 17.94
CA LYS A 165 1.92 5.64 19.23
C LYS A 165 1.08 6.08 20.42
N THR A 166 0.67 7.36 20.45
CA THR A 166 -0.16 7.88 21.53
C THR A 166 -1.55 7.24 21.54
N VAL A 167 -2.13 7.03 20.36
CA VAL A 167 -3.43 6.38 20.19
C VAL A 167 -3.36 4.90 20.60
N LEU A 168 -2.31 4.18 20.20
CA LEU A 168 -2.14 2.77 20.53
C LEU A 168 -1.87 2.56 22.02
N ALA A 169 -1.03 3.40 22.65
CA ALA A 169 -0.83 3.36 24.10
C ALA A 169 -2.14 3.58 24.89
N LYS A 170 -3.04 4.44 24.38
CA LYS A 170 -4.39 4.59 24.96
C LYS A 170 -5.25 3.36 24.75
N ALA A 171 -5.19 2.73 23.56
CA ALA A 171 -5.91 1.51 23.25
C ALA A 171 -5.50 0.37 24.22
N GLU A 172 -4.20 0.17 24.41
CA GLU A 172 -3.64 -0.82 25.35
C GLU A 172 -4.04 -0.57 26.80
N ALA A 173 -4.21 0.70 27.18
CA ALA A 173 -4.72 1.09 28.48
C ALA A 173 -6.25 0.90 28.63
N GLY A 174 -6.93 0.36 27.60
CA GLY A 174 -8.36 0.07 27.61
C GLY A 174 -9.26 1.28 27.34
N ALA A 175 -8.74 2.34 26.69
CA ALA A 175 -9.51 3.55 26.43
C ALA A 175 -10.64 3.36 25.41
N TYR A 176 -10.49 2.41 24.46
CA TYR A 176 -11.47 2.17 23.40
C TYR A 176 -12.22 0.84 23.58
N SER A 177 -11.53 -0.22 24.00
CA SER A 177 -12.11 -1.52 24.34
C SER A 177 -11.38 -2.11 25.54
N LYS A 178 -12.13 -2.58 26.55
CA LYS A 178 -11.54 -3.24 27.74
C LYS A 178 -11.17 -4.70 27.48
N ASP A 179 -11.74 -5.29 26.44
CA ASP A 179 -11.63 -6.72 26.14
C ASP A 179 -10.49 -7.04 25.18
N GLU A 180 -9.88 -6.02 24.56
CA GLU A 180 -8.80 -6.19 23.59
C GLU A 180 -7.43 -5.99 24.25
N LYS A 181 -6.68 -7.09 24.36
CA LYS A 181 -5.36 -7.14 25.02
C LYS A 181 -4.17 -7.16 24.06
N GLY A 182 -4.33 -6.83 22.78
CA GLY A 182 -3.16 -6.85 21.90
C GLY A 182 -3.35 -6.49 20.43
N HIS A 183 -2.17 -6.37 19.81
CA HIS A 183 -1.80 -6.07 18.43
C HIS A 183 -2.23 -7.12 17.38
N ALA A 184 -3.31 -7.87 17.62
CA ALA A 184 -3.69 -8.94 16.72
C ALA A 184 -4.48 -8.37 15.52
N TRP A 185 -3.82 -8.23 14.37
CA TRP A 185 -4.46 -7.75 13.14
C TRP A 185 -3.84 -8.41 11.89
N PRO A 186 -4.65 -8.71 10.86
CA PRO A 186 -6.06 -9.10 10.88
C PRO A 186 -6.21 -10.64 10.91
N LYS A 187 -7.34 -11.14 11.41
CA LYS A 187 -7.70 -12.56 11.23
C LYS A 187 -8.01 -12.80 9.75
N GLN A 188 -7.38 -13.80 9.16
CA GLN A 188 -7.65 -14.20 7.78
C GLN A 188 -9.15 -14.49 7.60
N PRO A 189 -9.86 -13.76 6.72
CA PRO A 189 -11.27 -14.00 6.46
C PRO A 189 -11.47 -15.19 5.51
N ASP A 190 -12.71 -15.67 5.44
CA ASP A 190 -13.11 -16.64 4.41
C ASP A 190 -12.83 -16.06 3.01
N GLY A 191 -12.48 -16.94 2.06
CA GLY A 191 -12.15 -16.51 0.70
C GLY A 191 -10.73 -15.96 0.52
N VAL A 192 -9.92 -15.87 1.58
CA VAL A 192 -8.47 -15.69 1.48
C VAL A 192 -7.78 -17.04 1.66
N VAL A 193 -6.76 -17.29 0.86
CA VAL A 193 -5.91 -18.50 0.95
C VAL A 193 -4.44 -18.09 1.00
N GLY A 194 -3.63 -18.88 1.70
CA GLY A 194 -2.18 -18.71 1.72
C GLY A 194 -1.50 -19.66 0.74
N SER A 195 -0.47 -19.21 0.04
CA SER A 195 0.34 -20.05 -0.84
C SER A 195 1.80 -19.66 -0.78
N THR A 196 2.68 -20.65 -0.90
CA THR A 196 4.09 -20.43 -1.19
C THR A 196 4.25 -20.14 -2.67
N ILE A 197 4.93 -19.05 -3.00
CA ILE A 197 5.22 -18.59 -4.37
C ILE A 197 6.71 -18.30 -4.52
N CYS A 198 7.19 -18.25 -5.77
CA CYS A 198 8.54 -17.78 -6.09
C CYS A 198 8.65 -16.27 -5.82
N ALA A 199 9.60 -15.87 -4.99
CA ALA A 199 9.78 -14.49 -4.54
C ALA A 199 10.22 -13.54 -5.67
N ASP A 200 10.89 -14.07 -6.69
CA ASP A 200 11.39 -13.36 -7.87
C ASP A 200 10.34 -13.25 -8.99
N THR A 201 9.52 -14.29 -9.20
CA THR A 201 8.58 -14.33 -10.34
C THR A 201 7.11 -14.14 -9.97
N GLY A 202 6.75 -14.31 -8.69
CA GLY A 202 5.37 -14.27 -8.22
C GLY A 202 4.55 -15.53 -8.53
N GLY A 203 5.06 -16.49 -9.31
CA GLY A 203 4.34 -17.72 -9.67
C GLY A 203 4.43 -18.83 -8.62
N THR A 204 3.64 -19.89 -8.77
CA THR A 204 3.77 -21.10 -7.95
C THR A 204 5.12 -21.79 -8.23
N PRO A 205 5.82 -22.35 -7.22
CA PRO A 205 7.08 -23.05 -7.45
C PRO A 205 6.95 -24.20 -8.45
N PRO A 206 7.90 -24.37 -9.38
CA PRO A 206 7.84 -25.42 -10.40
C PRO A 206 8.00 -26.83 -9.81
N SER A 207 8.60 -26.95 -8.62
CA SER A 207 8.79 -28.21 -7.91
C SER A 207 8.05 -28.20 -6.57
N GLN A 208 7.44 -29.33 -6.23
CA GLN A 208 6.77 -29.57 -4.95
C GLN A 208 7.73 -30.07 -3.86
N ASP A 209 9.00 -30.32 -4.20
CA ASP A 209 10.03 -30.70 -3.24
C ASP A 209 10.44 -29.47 -2.39
N PRO A 210 10.17 -29.43 -1.07
CA PRO A 210 10.57 -28.31 -0.23
C PRO A 210 12.09 -28.09 -0.17
N GLY A 211 12.89 -29.13 -0.41
CA GLY A 211 14.35 -29.04 -0.45
C GLY A 211 14.89 -28.49 -1.76
N ASN A 212 14.09 -28.52 -2.83
CA ASN A 212 14.43 -28.01 -4.14
C ASN A 212 13.19 -27.48 -4.88
N PRO A 213 12.63 -26.33 -4.45
CA PRO A 213 11.44 -25.74 -5.05
C PRO A 213 11.68 -25.17 -6.47
N GLY A 214 12.95 -25.04 -6.88
CA GLY A 214 13.34 -24.47 -8.18
C GLY A 214 13.39 -22.94 -8.23
N CYS A 215 13.08 -22.25 -7.14
CA CYS A 215 13.19 -20.79 -6.99
C CYS A 215 13.32 -20.39 -5.51
N PRO A 216 13.82 -19.19 -5.18
CA PRO A 216 13.65 -18.63 -3.83
C PRO A 216 12.16 -18.45 -3.55
N THR A 217 11.66 -18.98 -2.44
CA THR A 217 10.23 -18.95 -2.12
C THR A 217 9.89 -17.97 -1.02
N ARG A 218 8.65 -17.47 -1.03
CA ARG A 218 8.02 -16.74 0.07
C ARG A 218 6.54 -17.12 0.19
N PHE A 219 5.98 -16.90 1.36
CA PHE A 219 4.55 -17.10 1.61
C PHE A 219 3.78 -15.80 1.35
N GLU A 220 2.65 -15.90 0.66
CA GLU A 220 1.77 -14.77 0.36
C GLU A 220 0.30 -15.17 0.49
N TYR A 221 -0.57 -14.17 0.65
CA TYR A 221 -2.02 -14.35 0.66
C TYR A 221 -2.65 -13.95 -0.67
N PHE A 222 -3.70 -14.68 -1.07
CA PHE A 222 -4.44 -14.49 -2.31
C PHE A 222 -5.94 -14.60 -2.05
N LEU A 223 -6.74 -14.07 -2.97
CA LEU A 223 -8.15 -14.45 -3.03
C LEU A 223 -8.24 -15.91 -3.50
N SER A 224 -9.22 -16.64 -2.97
CA SER A 224 -9.46 -18.01 -3.37
C SER A 224 -9.72 -18.09 -4.88
N GLY A 225 -9.02 -18.99 -5.56
CA GLY A 225 -9.07 -19.11 -7.02
C GLY A 225 -8.17 -18.15 -7.80
N THR A 226 -7.42 -17.25 -7.12
CA THR A 226 -6.47 -16.33 -7.78
C THR A 226 -5.01 -16.63 -7.46
N VAL A 227 -4.72 -17.80 -6.90
CA VAL A 227 -3.32 -18.24 -6.70
C VAL A 227 -2.66 -18.36 -8.07
N PRO A 228 -1.51 -17.70 -8.30
CA PRO A 228 -0.88 -17.66 -9.61
C PRO A 228 -0.40 -19.05 -10.02
N ALA A 229 -0.53 -19.37 -11.31
CA ALA A 229 0.07 -20.58 -11.88
C ALA A 229 1.60 -20.53 -11.80
N ILE A 230 2.25 -21.63 -12.21
CA ILE A 230 3.70 -21.64 -12.40
C ILE A 230 4.06 -20.53 -13.39
N SER A 231 5.02 -19.69 -13.03
CA SER A 231 5.45 -18.60 -13.91
C SER A 231 6.25 -19.16 -15.08
N ASN A 232 6.06 -18.57 -16.26
CA ASN A 232 6.95 -18.78 -17.40
C ASN A 232 8.27 -18.02 -17.25
N ILE A 233 8.41 -17.25 -16.17
CA ILE A 233 9.65 -16.56 -15.84
C ILE A 233 10.63 -17.61 -15.30
N VAL A 234 11.79 -17.72 -15.95
CA VAL A 234 12.85 -18.65 -15.58
C VAL A 234 14.16 -17.91 -15.44
N ASN A 235 15.03 -18.39 -14.55
CA ASN A 235 16.40 -17.93 -14.49
C ASN A 235 17.21 -18.67 -15.56
N GLN A 236 17.72 -17.92 -16.53
CA GLN A 236 18.50 -18.46 -17.64
C GLN A 236 19.75 -17.60 -17.85
N ASP A 237 20.82 -18.27 -18.26
CA ASP A 237 22.05 -17.62 -18.71
C ASP A 237 21.79 -16.93 -20.05
N ILE A 238 21.91 -15.60 -20.06
CA ILE A 238 21.78 -14.77 -21.26
C ILE A 238 23.04 -13.92 -21.48
N LEU A 239 23.23 -13.48 -22.71
CA LEU A 239 24.31 -12.55 -23.05
C LEU A 239 23.91 -11.12 -22.65
N ILE A 240 24.79 -10.47 -21.90
CA ILE A 240 24.65 -9.10 -21.41
C ILE A 240 25.74 -8.23 -22.04
N ASN A 241 25.35 -7.07 -22.53
CA ASN A 241 26.27 -6.07 -23.06
C ASN A 241 27.02 -5.39 -21.92
N ASN A 242 28.35 -5.39 -21.98
CA ASN A 242 29.23 -4.88 -20.92
C ASN A 242 29.06 -3.36 -20.66
N ALA A 243 28.62 -2.60 -21.67
CA ALA A 243 28.47 -1.15 -21.58
C ALA A 243 27.11 -0.72 -21.04
N THR A 244 26.04 -1.41 -21.43
CA THR A 244 24.67 -1.05 -21.04
C THR A 244 24.15 -1.84 -19.84
N GLY A 245 24.72 -3.02 -19.58
CA GLY A 245 24.17 -4.00 -18.63
C GLY A 245 22.84 -4.64 -19.09
N GLY A 246 22.34 -4.26 -20.27
CA GLY A 246 21.15 -4.80 -20.89
C GLY A 246 21.42 -6.09 -21.66
N MET A 247 20.34 -6.73 -22.13
CA MET A 247 20.46 -7.91 -23.00
C MET A 247 21.22 -7.54 -24.28
N ALA A 248 22.19 -8.37 -24.65
CA ALA A 248 23.02 -8.15 -25.82
C ALA A 248 22.19 -8.26 -27.11
N SER A 249 22.44 -7.33 -28.04
CA SER A 249 21.91 -7.41 -29.40
C SER A 249 22.71 -8.44 -30.22
N PRO A 250 22.11 -9.11 -31.22
CA PRO A 250 22.86 -9.93 -32.19
C PRO A 250 23.98 -9.18 -32.92
N THR A 251 23.96 -7.84 -32.90
CA THR A 251 24.98 -6.96 -33.51
C THR A 251 26.13 -6.61 -32.57
N ASP A 252 26.05 -6.95 -31.29
CA ASP A 252 27.08 -6.60 -30.31
C ASP A 252 28.35 -7.45 -30.53
N PRO A 253 29.55 -6.85 -30.48
CA PRO A 253 30.80 -7.59 -30.62
C PRO A 253 30.96 -8.68 -29.53
N PRO A 254 31.44 -9.89 -29.87
CA PRO A 254 31.59 -10.99 -28.89
C PRO A 254 32.51 -10.66 -27.70
N ASP A 255 33.46 -9.74 -27.85
CA ASP A 255 34.35 -9.26 -26.80
C ASP A 255 33.69 -8.24 -25.85
N GLN A 256 32.52 -7.72 -26.21
CA GLN A 256 31.77 -6.74 -25.44
C GLN A 256 30.54 -7.33 -24.74
N VAL A 257 30.41 -8.66 -24.73
CA VAL A 257 29.31 -9.35 -24.06
C VAL A 257 29.84 -10.40 -23.09
N HIS A 258 29.11 -10.64 -22.01
CA HIS A 258 29.38 -11.74 -21.10
C HIS A 258 28.08 -12.48 -20.76
N THR A 259 28.21 -13.72 -20.32
CA THR A 259 27.06 -14.51 -19.85
C THR A 259 26.76 -14.16 -18.40
N GLU A 260 25.50 -13.87 -18.11
CA GLU A 260 25.01 -13.67 -16.75
C GLU A 260 23.67 -14.38 -16.57
N ASN A 261 23.46 -14.98 -15.40
CA ASN A 261 22.18 -15.60 -15.06
C ASN A 261 21.16 -14.51 -14.73
N LYS A 262 20.07 -14.43 -15.51
CA LYS A 262 19.03 -13.41 -15.37
C LYS A 262 17.64 -14.02 -15.34
N SER A 263 16.71 -13.31 -14.70
CA SER A 263 15.29 -13.68 -14.73
C SER A 263 14.69 -13.19 -16.04
N ILE A 264 14.28 -14.13 -16.87
CA ILE A 264 13.73 -13.84 -18.19
C ILE A 264 12.27 -14.24 -18.29
N TYR A 265 11.50 -13.48 -19.04
CA TYR A 265 10.16 -13.84 -19.51
C TYR A 265 10.23 -14.10 -21.00
N THR A 266 9.75 -15.25 -21.47
CA THR A 266 9.57 -15.49 -22.90
C THR A 266 8.10 -15.32 -23.21
N ASP A 267 7.78 -14.40 -24.11
CA ASP A 267 6.40 -14.19 -24.53
C ASP A 267 5.93 -15.29 -25.51
N PRO A 268 4.65 -15.31 -25.91
CA PRO A 268 4.14 -16.31 -26.84
C PRO A 268 4.77 -16.31 -28.23
N ASP A 269 5.45 -15.23 -28.65
CA ASP A 269 6.14 -15.15 -29.94
C ASP A 269 7.61 -15.62 -29.86
N GLY A 270 8.10 -15.90 -28.66
CA GLY A 270 9.45 -16.37 -28.40
C GLY A 270 10.43 -15.24 -28.05
N THR A 271 9.96 -13.99 -27.96
CA THR A 271 10.78 -12.87 -27.54
C THR A 271 11.13 -12.99 -26.07
N ILE A 272 12.42 -12.88 -25.78
CA ILE A 272 12.96 -12.95 -24.43
C ILE A 272 13.06 -11.53 -23.86
N PHE A 273 12.46 -11.31 -22.70
CA PHE A 273 12.53 -10.08 -21.92
C PHE A 273 13.32 -10.34 -20.63
N CYS A 274 14.39 -9.58 -20.40
CA CYS A 274 15.11 -9.64 -19.14
C CYS A 274 14.45 -8.71 -18.11
N LEU A 275 13.91 -9.28 -17.03
CA LEU A 275 13.13 -8.55 -16.04
C LEU A 275 13.98 -7.79 -15.03
N ASN A 276 15.24 -8.20 -14.86
CA ASN A 276 16.19 -7.61 -13.92
C ASN A 276 17.40 -6.97 -14.62
N CYS A 277 17.33 -6.77 -15.93
CA CYS A 277 18.29 -5.95 -16.66
C CYS A 277 17.93 -4.47 -16.54
N PRO A 278 18.90 -3.55 -16.60
CA PRO A 278 18.64 -2.12 -16.75
C PRO A 278 17.78 -1.90 -17.99
N ILE A 279 16.59 -1.36 -17.80
CA ILE A 279 15.76 -0.88 -18.91
C ILE A 279 16.48 0.35 -19.48
N ALA A 280 16.75 0.37 -20.78
CA ALA A 280 17.33 1.53 -21.42
C ALA A 280 16.47 2.77 -21.12
N SER A 281 16.96 3.64 -20.23
CA SER A 281 16.27 4.86 -19.82
C SER A 281 16.43 5.91 -20.91
N SER A 282 15.69 5.74 -22.01
CA SER A 282 15.44 6.86 -22.92
C SER A 282 14.27 7.67 -22.34
N SER A 283 14.44 8.99 -22.27
CA SER A 283 13.34 9.88 -21.92
C SER A 283 12.28 9.81 -23.02
N ALA A 284 11.05 9.47 -22.66
CA ALA A 284 9.90 9.49 -23.56
C ALA A 284 9.09 10.77 -23.33
N THR A 285 9.02 11.66 -24.32
CA THR A 285 8.10 12.79 -24.31
C THR A 285 6.74 12.33 -24.83
N ILE A 286 5.77 12.16 -23.93
CA ILE A 286 4.38 11.85 -24.30
C ILE A 286 3.68 13.19 -24.56
N ASN A 287 3.46 13.50 -25.84
CA ASN A 287 2.63 14.64 -26.24
C ASN A 287 1.16 14.20 -26.25
N TYR A 288 0.34 14.80 -25.39
CA TYR A 288 -1.09 14.57 -25.42
C TYR A 288 -1.73 15.37 -26.55
N PRO A 289 -2.59 14.76 -27.39
CA PRO A 289 -3.46 15.54 -28.27
C PRO A 289 -4.47 16.29 -27.38
N PHE A 290 -4.47 17.63 -27.50
CA PHE A 290 -5.52 18.49 -26.95
C PHE A 290 -6.84 18.30 -27.70
#